data_AF-A0A7C1VMA2-F1
#
_entry.id   AF-A0A7C1VMA2-F1
#
_cell.length_a   1.000
_cell.length_b   1.000
_cell.length_c   1.000
_cell.angle_alpha   90.00
_cell.angle_beta   90.00
_cell.angle_gamma   90.00
#
_symmetry.space_group_name_H-M   'P 1'
#
loop_
_entity.id
_entity.type
_entity.pdbx_description
1 polymer ?
#
loop_
_entity_poly.entity_id
_entity_poly.type
_entity_poly.pdbx_seq_one_letter_code
_entity_poly.pdbx_strand_id
1 'polypeptide(L)'
;MRTFIKIAVIIIVLIVVGLISLPFFIDPNDYKDEISTQVEKATGRNLTLQGDIKLSVFPWIALELGPLSLSNAEGFKADSFAKVKAA
;
A
#
# COMPACT_ATOMS: atom_id res chain seq x y z
N MET A 1 18.02 -30.67 21.72
CA MET A 1 17.36 -29.43 22.18
C MET A 1 18.10 -28.15 21.79
N ARG A 2 19.36 -27.93 22.23
CA ARG A 2 20.07 -26.64 22.03
C ARG A 2 20.28 -26.25 20.56
N THR A 3 20.60 -27.21 19.68
CA THR A 3 20.81 -26.99 18.25
C THR A 3 19.53 -26.64 17.50
N PHE A 4 18.41 -27.31 17.83
CA PHE A 4 17.09 -27.01 17.27
C PHE A 4 16.65 -25.57 17.56
N ILE A 5 16.85 -25.09 18.79
CA ILE A 5 16.52 -23.71 19.17
C ILE A 5 17.35 -22.72 18.35
N LYS A 6 18.66 -22.97 18.18
CA LYS A 6 19.53 -22.12 17.36
C LYS A 6 19.06 -22.05 15.90
N ILE A 7 18.70 -23.19 15.31
CA ILE A 7 18.19 -23.25 13.94
C ILE A 7 16.88 -22.48 13.82
N ALA A 8 15.95 -22.67 14.75
CA ALA A 8 14.68 -21.94 14.76
C ALA A 8 14.89 -20.41 14.83
N VAL A 9 15.79 -19.96 15.71
CA VAL A 9 16.14 -18.53 15.81
C VAL A 9 16.74 -18.00 14.52
N ILE A 10 17.66 -18.74 13.88
CA ILE A 10 18.26 -18.33 12.60
C ILE A 10 17.19 -18.20 11.52
N ILE A 11 16.25 -19.15 11.41
CA ILE A 11 15.17 -19.09 10.43
C ILE A 11 14.29 -17.86 10.67
N ILE A 12 13.92 -17.58 11.92
CA ILE A 12 13.12 -16.39 12.27
C ILE A 12 13.87 -15.12 11.87
N VAL A 13 15.17 -15.02 12.18
CA VAL A 13 15.99 -13.87 11.80
C VAL A 13 16.04 -13.72 10.29
N LEU A 14 16.23 -14.80 9.53
CA LEU A 14 16.24 -14.76 8.06
C LEU A 14 14.91 -14.26 7.49
N ILE A 15 13.78 -14.70 8.05
CA ILE A 15 12.46 -14.21 7.65
C ILE A 15 12.32 -12.71 7.94
N VAL A 16 12.70 -12.28 9.15
CA VAL A 16 12.61 -10.85 9.53
C VAL A 16 13.49 -9.98 8.63
N VAL A 17 14.72 -10.41 8.34
CA VAL A 17 15.61 -9.71 7.41
C VAL A 17 15.01 -9.65 6.00
N GLY A 18 14.42 -10.76 5.53
CA GLY A 18 13.72 -10.81 4.25
C GLY A 18 12.51 -9.88 4.18
N LEU A 19 11.72 -9.78 5.24
CA LEU A 19 10.58 -8.85 5.29
C LEU A 19 11.03 -7.39 5.29
N ILE A 20 12.06 -7.05 6.07
CA ILE A 20 12.61 -5.68 6.12
C ILE A 20 13.21 -5.26 4.78
N SER A 21 13.69 -6.22 3.96
CA SER A 21 14.26 -5.90 2.65
C SER A 21 13.21 -5.64 1.57
N LEU A 22 11.95 -6.07 1.73
CA LEU A 22 10.89 -5.90 0.72
C LEU A 22 10.70 -4.47 0.19
N PRO A 23 10.67 -3.41 1.02
CA PRO A 23 10.48 -2.03 0.54
C PRO A 23 11.62 -1.52 -0.34
N PHE A 24 12.79 -2.18 -0.31
CA PHE A 24 13.91 -1.83 -1.18
C PHE A 24 13.77 -2.40 -2.60
N PHE A 25 12.92 -3.43 -2.78
CA PHE A 25 12.70 -4.08 -4.08
C PHE A 25 11.37 -3.70 -4.72
N ILE A 26 10.41 -3.19 -3.94
CA ILE A 26 9.05 -2.88 -4.39
C ILE A 26 8.79 -1.40 -4.12
N ASP A 27 8.70 -0.60 -5.18
CA ASP A 27 8.20 0.77 -5.09
C ASP A 27 6.66 0.78 -5.30
N PRO A 28 5.84 1.12 -4.29
CA PRO A 28 4.40 1.21 -4.45
C PRO A 28 3.95 2.26 -5.48
N ASN A 29 4.79 3.26 -5.77
CA ASN A 29 4.44 4.35 -6.67
C ASN A 29 4.36 3.90 -8.14
N ASP A 30 5.06 2.82 -8.50
CA ASP A 30 4.99 2.20 -9.82
C ASP A 30 3.61 1.58 -10.10
N TYR A 31 2.81 1.33 -9.06
CA TYR A 31 1.50 0.67 -9.15
C TYR A 31 0.32 1.63 -9.05
N LYS A 32 0.52 2.95 -9.01
CA LYS A 32 -0.56 3.94 -8.88
C LYS A 32 -1.65 3.76 -9.94
N ASP A 33 -1.26 3.61 -11.20
CA ASP A 33 -2.19 3.47 -12.32
C ASP A 33 -2.97 2.16 -12.27
N GLU A 34 -2.31 1.07 -11.87
CA GLU A 34 -2.95 -0.23 -11.67
C GLU A 34 -3.97 -0.14 -10.54
N ILE A 35 -3.59 0.45 -9.39
CA ILE A 35 -4.49 0.65 -8.25
C ILE A 35 -5.71 1.48 -8.67
N SER A 36 -5.51 2.60 -9.35
CA SER A 36 -6.60 3.44 -9.85
C SER A 36 -7.52 2.68 -10.79
N THR A 37 -6.97 1.90 -11.72
CA THR A 37 -7.73 1.07 -12.65
C THR A 37 -8.56 0.01 -11.93
N GLN A 38 -8.00 -0.65 -10.92
CA GLN A 38 -8.72 -1.67 -10.15
C GLN A 38 -9.82 -1.06 -9.29
N VAL A 39 -9.59 0.13 -8.72
CA VAL A 39 -10.62 0.87 -7.97
C VAL A 39 -11.74 1.32 -8.89
N GLU A 40 -11.43 1.79 -10.10
CA GLU A 40 -12.44 2.13 -11.10
C GLU A 40 -13.26 0.91 -11.50
N LYS A 41 -12.63 -0.24 -11.79
CA LYS A 41 -13.35 -1.48 -12.08
C LYS A 41 -14.25 -1.93 -10.93
N ALA A 42 -13.81 -1.77 -9.68
CA ALA A 42 -14.55 -2.22 -8.51
C ALA A 42 -15.68 -1.26 -8.09
N THR A 43 -15.54 0.04 -8.34
CA THR A 43 -16.44 1.07 -7.81
C THR A 43 -17.15 1.91 -8.86
N GLY A 44 -16.73 1.83 -10.12
CA GLY A 44 -17.16 2.72 -11.21
C GLY A 44 -16.70 4.17 -11.04
N ARG A 45 -15.67 4.42 -10.22
CA ARG A 45 -15.19 5.78 -9.87
C ARG A 45 -13.70 5.89 -10.12
N ASN A 46 -13.29 7.05 -10.61
CA ASN A 46 -11.88 7.34 -10.87
C ASN A 46 -11.18 7.74 -9.56
N LEU A 47 -10.15 6.99 -9.18
CA LEU A 47 -9.26 7.32 -8.07
C LEU A 47 -8.04 8.07 -8.61
N THR A 48 -7.83 9.29 -8.14
CA THR A 48 -6.62 10.06 -8.43
C THR A 48 -5.70 10.07 -7.22
N LEU A 49 -4.49 9.55 -7.39
CA LEU A 49 -3.43 9.49 -6.38
C LEU A 49 -2.39 10.58 -6.71
N GLN A 50 -2.49 11.75 -6.07
CA GLN A 50 -1.56 12.87 -6.34
C GLN A 50 -0.28 12.79 -5.49
N GLY A 51 -0.35 12.19 -4.32
CA GLY A 51 0.79 12.00 -3.43
C GLY A 51 1.54 10.71 -3.64
N ASP A 52 2.64 10.58 -2.91
CA ASP A 52 3.40 9.34 -2.84
C ASP A 52 2.71 8.30 -1.97
N ILE A 53 2.95 7.04 -2.30
CA ILE A 53 2.54 5.88 -1.51
C ILE A 53 3.78 5.35 -0.81
N LYS A 54 3.73 5.27 0.52
CA LYS A 54 4.79 4.64 1.32
C LYS A 54 4.34 3.27 1.77
N LEU A 55 5.21 2.28 1.61
CA LEU A 55 5.01 0.94 2.14
C LEU A 55 5.77 0.78 3.44
N SER A 56 5.04 0.53 4.52
CA SER A 56 5.60 0.02 5.77
C SER A 56 5.36 -1.49 5.84
N VAL A 57 6.40 -2.25 6.20
CA VAL A 57 6.33 -3.72 6.33
C VAL A 57 6.59 -4.19 7.76
N PHE A 58 6.99 -3.26 8.65
CA PHE A 58 7.32 -3.55 10.04
C PHE A 58 6.84 -2.42 10.96
N PRO A 59 6.23 -2.74 12.11
CA PRO A 59 5.91 -4.09 12.63
C PRO A 59 4.71 -4.79 11.96
N TRP A 60 3.92 -4.06 11.17
CA TRP A 60 2.83 -4.60 10.36
C TRP A 60 2.88 -4.01 8.94
N ILE A 61 2.27 -4.70 7.98
CA ILE A 61 2.17 -4.23 6.60
C ILE A 61 1.12 -3.12 6.52
N ALA A 62 1.50 -1.96 6.01
CA ALA A 62 0.62 -0.82 5.80
C ALA A 62 1.04 -0.01 4.57
N LEU A 63 0.05 0.58 3.89
CA LEU A 63 0.27 1.62 2.89
C LEU A 63 -0.15 2.96 3.49
N GLU A 64 0.77 3.92 3.47
CA GLU A 64 0.46 5.31 3.79
C GLU A 64 0.28 6.04 2.46
N LEU A 65 -0.92 6.58 2.26
CA LEU A 65 -1.28 7.26 1.02
C LEU A 65 -1.18 8.78 1.22
N GLY A 66 -0.50 9.45 0.30
CA GLY A 66 -0.52 10.91 0.22
C GLY A 66 -1.87 11.47 -0.25
N PRO A 67 -1.93 12.75 -0.70
CA PRO A 67 -3.19 13.34 -1.12
C PRO A 67 -3.86 12.55 -2.24
N LEU A 68 -5.14 12.26 -2.07
CA LEU A 68 -5.94 11.49 -3.03
C LEU A 68 -7.37 12.00 -3.11
N SER A 69 -8.01 11.70 -4.23
CA SER A 69 -9.41 12.01 -4.47
C SER A 69 -10.10 10.89 -5.22
N LEU A 70 -11.32 10.57 -4.81
CA LEU A 70 -12.21 9.65 -5.51
C LEU A 70 -13.33 10.43 -6.17
N SER A 71 -13.52 10.23 -7.47
CA SER A 71 -14.59 10.89 -8.22
C SER A 71 -15.97 10.44 -7.75
N ASN A 72 -16.97 11.26 -8.02
CA ASN A 72 -18.34 10.81 -7.90
C ASN A 72 -18.74 9.90 -9.07
N ALA A 73 -19.78 9.11 -8.84
CA ALA A 73 -20.46 8.40 -9.92
C ALA A 73 -21.22 9.41 -10.79
N GLU A 74 -21.52 9.03 -12.02
CA GLU A 74 -22.34 9.83 -12.92
C GLU A 74 -23.70 10.17 -12.27
N GLY A 75 -24.15 11.42 -12.45
CA GLY A 75 -25.43 11.91 -11.91
C GLY A 75 -25.34 12.65 -10.57
N PHE A 76 -24.18 12.67 -9.91
CA PHE A 76 -23.97 13.49 -8.71
C PHE A 76 -23.50 14.91 -9.09
N LYS A 77 -24.02 15.92 -8.40
CA LYS A 77 -23.67 17.34 -8.64
C LYS A 77 -22.27 17.74 -8.15
N ALA A 78 -21.68 16.97 -7.23
CA ALA A 78 -20.38 17.27 -6.65
C ALA A 78 -19.29 16.49 -7.38
N ASP A 79 -18.18 17.15 -7.73
CA ASP A 79 -17.09 16.58 -8.54
C ASP A 79 -16.38 15.39 -7.89
N SER A 80 -16.40 15.30 -6.56
CA SER A 80 -15.70 14.24 -5.82
C SER A 80 -16.55 13.71 -4.70
N PHE A 81 -16.44 12.41 -4.48
CA PHE A 81 -17.07 11.71 -3.39
C PHE A 81 -16.26 11.84 -2.10
N ALA A 82 -14.95 11.62 -2.21
CA ALA A 82 -14.02 11.72 -1.09
C ALA A 82 -12.74 12.42 -1.56
N LYS A 83 -12.21 13.28 -0.70
CA LYS A 83 -10.87 13.86 -0.85
C LYS A 83 -10.16 13.74 0.49
N VAL A 84 -8.96 13.20 0.48
CA VAL A 84 -8.10 13.12 1.66
C VAL A 84 -6.89 13.98 1.37
N LYS A 85 -6.65 14.98 2.22
CA LYS A 85 -5.37 15.69 2.26
C LYS A 85 -4.45 14.86 3.14
N ALA A 86 -3.22 14.62 2.69
CA ALA A 86 -2.21 14.01 3.55
C ALA A 86 -2.05 14.84 4.83
N ALA A 87 -1.94 14.14 5.96
CA ALA A 87 -1.74 14.73 7.27
C ALA A 87 -0.32 15.29 7.42
#